data_AF-A0A7K3IUT5-F1
#
_entry.id   AF-A0A7K3IUT5-F1
#
_cell.length_a   1.000
_cell.length_b   1.000
_cell.length_c   1.000
_cell.angle_alpha   90.00
_cell.angle_beta   90.00
_cell.angle_gamma   90.00
#
_symmetry.space_group_name_H-M   'P 1'
#
loop_
_entity.id
_entity.type
_entity.pdbx_description
1 polymer ?
#
loop_
_entity_poly.entity_id
_entity_poly.type
_entity_poly.pdbx_seq_one_letter_code
_entity_poly.pdbx_strand_id
1 'polypeptide(L)'
;MVENAQSPGNMPPQRIQDEYWPRPQKTYDERKALFLDFCSRQPDMSGRGGISNEIARLASGNQLNDEVLKSQINTVYRNEDTNEFILAGLLRLYYLYKDTPLITDRQKKDILQCLKDFKYWYTEPGFDGRCYWTENHEGAFHSVELLAGQLLKDEIFTNNRQNGRWHMQHALDRLEQWIDWRIRFGWSEWLAHSYYEVDLMTLCNLYDFAEDKTVSARAGLLIDGLLFEMALHNFQGVFASSHGRTYTRSIKGARGEGTLGTMKLIFGVGVFTGASNGTVSLATSSYRCPEIIQKIANDYSVPLRIHQRQSIDIKDAYKYGLSYCDESFANLYLGIQDYAHPAIVDMMEKNTKKYRVWLGGDYEKYRMVYDQQVQQYGKIITPELDAHAMTETNIETYKTADYSLSCAQEFRPGSPGYQQHIWQATLGIDATVFTNHPGSMDESSRPNYWA
;
A
#
# COMPACT_ATOMS: atom_id res chain seq x y z
N MET A 1 -3.93 -6.02 -9.01
CA MET A 1 -4.89 -6.62 -8.06
C MET A 1 -6.04 -7.26 -8.83
N VAL A 2 -5.91 -8.57 -9.07
CA VAL A 2 -6.95 -9.39 -9.70
C VAL A 2 -7.95 -9.75 -8.61
N GLU A 3 -9.11 -9.09 -8.58
CA GLU A 3 -10.28 -9.68 -7.93
C GLU A 3 -10.62 -10.94 -8.71
N ASN A 4 -10.43 -12.10 -8.10
CA ASN A 4 -10.97 -13.34 -8.63
C ASN A 4 -12.47 -13.15 -8.84
N ALA A 5 -12.91 -13.24 -10.09
CA ALA A 5 -14.31 -13.31 -10.46
C ALA A 5 -14.98 -14.38 -9.59
N GLN A 6 -15.90 -13.94 -8.73
CA GLN A 6 -16.66 -14.85 -7.88
C GLN A 6 -17.45 -15.81 -8.75
N SER A 7 -17.40 -17.11 -8.42
CA SER A 7 -18.22 -18.13 -9.05
C SER A 7 -19.71 -17.76 -8.93
N PRO A 8 -20.51 -17.84 -10.01
CA PRO A 8 -21.91 -17.48 -9.96
C PRO A 8 -22.69 -18.59 -9.24
N GLY A 9 -23.17 -18.33 -8.02
CA GLY A 9 -23.98 -19.31 -7.30
C GLY A 9 -24.45 -18.95 -5.90
N ASN A 10 -23.76 -18.08 -5.16
CA ASN A 10 -24.21 -17.63 -3.84
C ASN A 10 -24.28 -16.10 -3.82
N MET A 11 -25.46 -15.54 -3.51
CA MET A 11 -25.55 -14.12 -3.17
C MET A 11 -24.59 -13.86 -1.99
N PRO A 12 -23.71 -12.86 -2.09
CA PRO A 12 -22.81 -12.54 -1.00
C PRO A 12 -23.64 -12.21 0.25
N PRO A 13 -23.21 -12.67 1.45
CA PRO A 13 -23.91 -12.36 2.68
C PRO A 13 -24.09 -10.85 2.84
N GLN A 14 -25.28 -10.43 3.26
CA GLN A 14 -25.62 -9.02 3.40
C GLN A 14 -24.68 -8.34 4.39
N ARG A 15 -23.86 -7.41 3.91
CA ARG A 15 -22.92 -6.68 4.75
C ARG A 15 -23.66 -5.71 5.65
N ILE A 16 -23.17 -5.59 6.89
CA ILE A 16 -23.64 -4.58 7.82
C ILE A 16 -23.13 -3.23 7.32
N GLN A 17 -24.04 -2.25 7.19
CA GLN A 17 -23.70 -0.90 6.80
C GLN A 17 -23.44 -0.03 8.03
N ASP A 18 -22.47 0.86 7.91
CA ASP A 18 -22.15 1.87 8.92
C ASP A 18 -22.70 3.24 8.49
N GLU A 19 -22.87 4.14 9.45
CA GLU A 19 -23.35 5.49 9.23
C GLU A 19 -22.20 6.43 8.82
N TYR A 20 -22.44 7.25 7.80
CA TYR A 20 -21.49 8.28 7.39
C TYR A 20 -21.52 9.49 8.33
N TRP A 21 -20.34 9.93 8.79
CA TRP A 21 -20.17 11.11 9.62
C TRP A 21 -19.46 12.24 8.86
N PRO A 22 -20.17 13.31 8.45
CA PRO A 22 -19.56 14.46 7.78
C PRO A 22 -18.82 15.41 8.74
N ARG A 23 -18.97 15.19 10.05
CA ARG A 23 -18.35 16.01 11.11
C ARG A 23 -17.78 15.10 12.20
N PRO A 24 -16.73 15.52 12.92
CA PRO A 24 -16.11 14.73 13.98
C PRO A 24 -17.12 14.28 15.02
N GLN A 25 -17.14 12.98 15.31
CA GLN A 25 -17.91 12.43 16.41
C GLN A 25 -17.05 11.53 17.29
N LYS A 26 -17.42 11.44 18.57
CA LYS A 26 -16.88 10.53 19.57
C LYS A 26 -15.36 10.69 19.82
N THR A 27 -14.90 10.09 20.89
CA THR A 27 -13.47 9.97 21.21
C THR A 27 -12.83 8.87 20.37
N TYR A 28 -11.50 8.88 20.22
CA TYR A 28 -10.77 7.83 19.50
C TYR A 28 -11.09 6.43 20.05
N ASP A 29 -11.12 6.25 21.38
CA ASP A 29 -11.36 4.94 21.99
C ASP A 29 -12.77 4.41 21.71
N GLU A 30 -13.78 5.29 21.71
CA GLU A 30 -15.15 4.93 21.30
C GLU A 30 -15.21 4.54 19.82
N ARG A 31 -14.51 5.29 18.94
CA ARG A 31 -14.45 4.98 17.49
C ARG A 31 -13.75 3.67 17.23
N LYS A 32 -12.65 3.39 17.95
CA LYS A 32 -11.94 2.12 17.92
C LYS A 32 -12.86 0.97 18.34
N ALA A 33 -13.60 1.10 19.45
CA ALA A 33 -14.53 0.07 19.89
C ALA A 33 -15.62 -0.20 18.85
N LEU A 34 -16.20 0.86 18.27
CA LEU A 34 -17.20 0.74 17.19
C LEU A 34 -16.63 0.07 15.94
N PHE A 35 -15.41 0.41 15.54
CA PHE A 35 -14.77 -0.18 14.37
C PHE A 35 -14.52 -1.68 14.56
N LEU A 36 -13.95 -2.07 15.71
CA LEU A 36 -13.67 -3.49 16.01
C LEU A 36 -14.97 -4.30 16.09
N ASP A 37 -16.01 -3.77 16.73
CA ASP A 37 -17.34 -4.37 16.75
C ASP A 37 -17.92 -4.50 15.33
N PHE A 38 -17.87 -3.43 14.53
CA PHE A 38 -18.34 -3.42 13.14
C PHE A 38 -17.66 -4.52 12.31
N CYS A 39 -16.33 -4.61 12.35
CA CYS A 39 -15.56 -5.62 11.64
C CYS A 39 -15.84 -7.04 12.16
N SER A 40 -15.98 -7.22 13.48
CA SER A 40 -16.23 -8.53 14.08
C SER A 40 -17.53 -9.18 13.60
N ARG A 41 -18.54 -8.34 13.31
CA ARG A 41 -19.88 -8.74 12.84
C ARG A 41 -19.99 -8.86 11.32
N GLN A 42 -18.96 -8.48 10.56
CA GLN A 42 -18.97 -8.72 9.12
C GLN A 42 -18.91 -10.23 8.84
N PRO A 43 -19.53 -10.70 7.74
CA PRO A 43 -19.44 -12.11 7.36
C PRO A 43 -17.99 -12.49 7.03
N ASP A 44 -17.70 -13.79 7.14
CA ASP A 44 -16.42 -14.34 6.70
C ASP A 44 -16.18 -13.98 5.24
N MET A 45 -15.11 -13.25 5.01
CA MET A 45 -14.66 -12.88 3.68
C MET A 45 -13.71 -13.97 3.21
N SER A 46 -14.04 -14.63 2.10
CA SER A 46 -13.07 -15.44 1.37
C SER A 46 -12.01 -14.52 0.73
N GLY A 47 -10.79 -15.03 0.56
CA GLY A 47 -9.69 -14.29 -0.06
C GLY A 47 -9.01 -13.26 0.85
N ARG A 48 -8.36 -12.26 0.25
CA ARG A 48 -7.32 -11.40 0.86
C ARG A 48 -7.76 -10.57 2.08
N GLY A 49 -9.06 -10.32 2.25
CA GLY A 49 -9.60 -9.56 3.38
C GLY A 49 -9.96 -10.38 4.62
N GLY A 50 -9.87 -11.72 4.54
CA GLY A 50 -10.29 -12.61 5.64
C GLY A 50 -9.48 -12.41 6.93
N ILE A 51 -8.16 -12.20 6.80
CA ILE A 51 -7.29 -12.11 7.98
C ILE A 51 -7.54 -10.86 8.84
N SER A 52 -7.88 -9.73 8.22
CA SER A 52 -8.14 -8.46 8.92
C SER A 52 -9.42 -8.52 9.76
N ASN A 53 -10.45 -9.24 9.28
CA ASN A 53 -11.64 -9.53 10.09
C ASN A 53 -11.28 -10.40 11.32
N GLU A 54 -10.43 -11.42 11.15
CA GLU A 54 -10.01 -12.28 12.27
C GLU A 54 -9.26 -11.49 13.35
N ILE A 55 -8.39 -10.56 12.98
CA ILE A 55 -7.70 -9.69 13.94
C ILE A 55 -8.72 -8.85 14.75
N ALA A 56 -9.75 -8.31 14.10
CA ALA A 56 -10.81 -7.56 14.78
C ALA A 56 -11.66 -8.44 15.71
N ARG A 57 -11.93 -9.70 15.32
CA ARG A 57 -12.65 -10.68 16.14
C ARG A 57 -11.85 -11.09 17.38
N LEU A 58 -10.56 -11.33 17.22
CA LEU A 58 -9.64 -11.59 18.33
C LEU A 58 -9.54 -10.40 19.28
N ALA A 59 -9.49 -9.18 18.75
CA ALA A 59 -9.51 -7.95 19.56
C ALA A 59 -10.80 -7.80 20.38
N SER A 60 -11.88 -8.41 19.92
CA SER A 60 -13.17 -8.47 20.60
C SER A 60 -13.33 -9.72 21.51
N GLY A 61 -12.27 -10.52 21.69
CA GLY A 61 -12.24 -11.69 22.56
C GLY A 61 -12.76 -12.99 21.94
N ASN A 62 -12.99 -13.03 20.63
CA ASN A 62 -13.42 -14.25 19.93
C ASN A 62 -12.22 -15.15 19.59
N GLN A 63 -12.48 -16.43 19.36
CA GLN A 63 -11.47 -17.40 18.91
C GLN A 63 -11.16 -17.22 17.42
N LEU A 64 -9.90 -17.48 17.03
CA LEU A 64 -9.50 -17.51 15.61
C LEU A 64 -10.22 -18.63 14.86
N ASN A 65 -10.89 -18.27 13.77
CA ASN A 65 -11.57 -19.22 12.89
C ASN A 65 -10.55 -20.07 12.12
N ASP A 66 -10.60 -21.39 12.36
CA ASP A 66 -9.68 -22.36 11.79
C ASP A 66 -9.79 -22.50 10.27
N GLU A 67 -11.00 -22.38 9.71
CA GLU A 67 -11.22 -22.48 8.26
C GLU A 67 -10.74 -21.23 7.53
N VAL A 68 -10.94 -20.05 8.14
CA VAL A 68 -10.37 -18.81 7.61
C VAL A 68 -8.85 -18.88 7.65
N LEU A 69 -8.24 -19.29 8.77
CA LEU A 69 -6.79 -19.44 8.87
C LEU A 69 -6.23 -20.37 7.79
N LYS A 70 -6.80 -21.58 7.63
CA LYS A 70 -6.39 -22.52 6.58
C LYS A 70 -6.51 -21.90 5.19
N SER A 71 -7.61 -21.20 4.91
CA SER A 71 -7.79 -20.54 3.63
C SER A 71 -6.72 -19.49 3.37
N GLN A 72 -6.36 -18.68 4.37
CA GLN A 72 -5.32 -17.65 4.24
C GLN A 72 -3.94 -18.27 4.02
N ILE A 73 -3.56 -19.28 4.81
CA ILE A 73 -2.31 -20.02 4.65
C ILE A 73 -2.23 -20.67 3.27
N ASN A 74 -3.32 -21.27 2.78
CA ASN A 74 -3.37 -21.84 1.44
C ASN A 74 -3.16 -20.79 0.35
N THR A 75 -3.71 -19.57 0.50
CA THR A 75 -3.43 -18.46 -0.43
C THR A 75 -1.95 -18.09 -0.43
N VAL A 76 -1.30 -18.10 0.74
CA VAL A 76 0.16 -17.88 0.83
C VAL A 76 0.92 -18.93 0.02
N TYR A 77 0.61 -20.21 0.21
CA TYR A 77 1.26 -21.31 -0.51
C TYR A 77 0.98 -21.38 -2.01
N ARG A 78 -0.11 -20.77 -2.50
CA ARG A 78 -0.37 -20.63 -3.95
C ARG A 78 0.61 -19.68 -4.64
N ASN A 79 1.40 -18.92 -3.87
CA ASN A 79 2.43 -18.00 -4.38
C ASN A 79 1.86 -16.94 -5.36
N GLU A 80 0.60 -16.57 -5.15
CA GLU A 80 -0.07 -15.51 -5.91
C GLU A 80 0.38 -14.13 -5.42
N ASP A 81 0.36 -13.15 -6.34
CA ASP A 81 0.66 -11.75 -6.06
C ASP A 81 -0.13 -11.20 -4.86
N THR A 82 0.56 -10.42 -4.01
CA THR A 82 0.11 -9.84 -2.74
C THR A 82 -0.07 -10.80 -1.55
N ASN A 83 0.54 -11.98 -1.56
CA ASN A 83 0.44 -12.92 -0.45
C ASN A 83 1.18 -12.45 0.82
N GLU A 84 2.12 -11.52 0.70
CA GLU A 84 2.80 -10.84 1.80
C GLU A 84 1.85 -9.96 2.63
N PHE A 85 0.77 -9.43 2.04
CA PHE A 85 -0.24 -8.69 2.82
C PHE A 85 -1.01 -9.62 3.78
N ILE A 86 -1.26 -10.87 3.35
CA ILE A 86 -1.84 -11.90 4.22
C ILE A 86 -0.85 -12.26 5.31
N LEU A 87 0.43 -12.44 4.94
CA LEU A 87 1.50 -12.75 5.89
C LEU A 87 1.67 -11.66 6.95
N ALA A 88 1.55 -10.39 6.57
CA ALA A 88 1.56 -9.25 7.49
C ALA A 88 0.40 -9.29 8.49
N GLY A 89 -0.79 -9.69 8.06
CA GLY A 89 -1.93 -9.94 8.94
C GLY A 89 -1.70 -11.13 9.89
N LEU A 90 -1.17 -12.24 9.38
CA LEU A 90 -0.83 -13.42 10.19
C LEU A 90 0.22 -13.10 11.27
N LEU A 91 1.25 -12.33 10.92
CA LEU A 91 2.28 -11.86 11.86
C LEU A 91 1.66 -10.95 12.92
N ARG A 92 0.87 -9.94 12.52
CA ARG A 92 0.22 -9.04 13.47
C ARG A 92 -0.64 -9.81 14.48
N LEU A 93 -1.46 -10.73 13.99
CA LEU A 93 -2.27 -11.62 14.81
C LEU A 93 -1.39 -12.43 15.78
N TYR A 94 -0.34 -13.07 15.27
CA TYR A 94 0.55 -13.89 16.09
C TYR A 94 1.23 -13.06 17.20
N TYR A 95 1.80 -11.90 16.86
CA TYR A 95 2.45 -11.02 17.83
C TYR A 95 1.49 -10.54 18.92
N LEU A 96 0.24 -10.21 18.58
CA LEU A 96 -0.75 -9.75 19.54
C LEU A 96 -1.30 -10.87 20.44
N TYR A 97 -1.46 -12.09 19.92
CA TYR A 97 -2.29 -13.10 20.56
C TYR A 97 -1.58 -14.43 20.91
N LYS A 98 -0.29 -14.62 20.58
CA LYS A 98 0.46 -15.86 20.87
C LYS A 98 0.45 -16.30 22.34
N ASP A 99 0.35 -15.36 23.27
CA ASP A 99 0.35 -15.60 24.71
C ASP A 99 -1.07 -15.67 25.30
N THR A 100 -2.10 -15.75 24.45
CA THR A 100 -3.51 -15.81 24.84
C THR A 100 -4.12 -17.17 24.50
N PRO A 101 -5.23 -17.57 25.14
CA PRO A 101 -5.98 -18.77 24.77
C PRO A 101 -6.88 -18.59 23.54
N LEU A 102 -6.84 -17.43 22.87
CA LEU A 102 -7.66 -17.13 21.69
C LEU A 102 -7.14 -17.76 20.40
N ILE A 103 -5.89 -18.23 20.41
CA ILE A 103 -5.29 -18.99 19.33
C ILE A 103 -4.68 -20.27 19.90
N THR A 104 -4.99 -21.40 19.27
CA THR A 104 -4.54 -22.73 19.73
C THR A 104 -3.08 -22.99 19.37
N ASP A 105 -2.42 -23.90 20.08
CA ASP A 105 -1.03 -24.28 19.76
C ASP A 105 -0.87 -24.88 18.36
N ARG A 106 -1.92 -25.53 17.84
CA ARG A 106 -1.93 -25.99 16.43
C ARG A 106 -1.87 -24.80 15.48
N GLN A 107 -2.77 -23.83 15.63
CA GLN A 107 -2.81 -22.63 14.79
C GLN A 107 -1.49 -21.84 14.87
N LYS A 108 -0.89 -21.74 16.06
CA LYS A 108 0.44 -21.12 16.24
C LYS A 108 1.51 -21.84 15.40
N LYS A 109 1.53 -23.18 15.43
CA LYS A 109 2.48 -23.99 14.64
C LYS A 109 2.25 -23.82 13.14
N ASP A 110 0.99 -23.82 12.70
CA ASP A 110 0.65 -23.64 11.28
C ASP A 110 1.12 -22.27 10.76
N ILE A 111 0.92 -21.20 11.56
CA ILE A 111 1.41 -19.85 11.24
C ILE A 111 2.94 -19.84 11.18
N LEU A 112 3.63 -20.34 12.20
CA LEU A 112 5.10 -20.35 12.22
C LEU A 112 5.70 -21.16 11.06
N GLN A 113 5.07 -22.28 10.69
CA GLN A 113 5.50 -23.08 9.55
C GLN A 113 5.33 -22.31 8.23
N CYS A 114 4.18 -21.64 8.06
CA CYS A 114 3.93 -20.77 6.91
C CYS A 114 4.99 -19.65 6.79
N LEU A 115 5.38 -19.03 7.90
CA LEU A 115 6.45 -18.03 7.94
C LEU A 115 7.82 -18.62 7.54
N LYS A 116 8.15 -19.82 8.02
CA LYS A 116 9.42 -20.51 7.69
C LYS A 116 9.52 -20.91 6.22
N ASP A 117 8.38 -21.20 5.59
CA ASP A 117 8.30 -21.67 4.20
C ASP A 117 8.21 -20.55 3.16
N PHE A 118 7.96 -19.32 3.60
CA PHE A 118 7.77 -18.20 2.70
C PHE A 118 9.07 -17.79 1.99
N LYS A 119 8.97 -17.45 0.71
CA LYS A 119 10.02 -16.78 -0.07
C LYS A 119 9.90 -15.27 0.16
N TYR A 120 10.86 -14.66 0.84
CA TYR A 120 10.79 -13.26 1.30
C TYR A 120 11.24 -12.23 0.28
N TRP A 121 12.10 -12.62 -0.67
CA TRP A 121 12.59 -11.69 -1.69
C TRP A 121 12.85 -12.36 -3.03
N TYR A 122 12.81 -11.60 -4.12
CA TYR A 122 13.00 -12.13 -5.47
C TYR A 122 14.42 -12.67 -5.72
N THR A 123 15.40 -12.28 -4.91
CA THR A 123 16.77 -12.81 -5.02
C THR A 123 16.94 -14.19 -4.39
N GLU A 124 15.93 -14.68 -3.67
CA GLU A 124 15.92 -16.02 -3.13
C GLU A 124 15.57 -17.07 -4.20
N PRO A 125 15.98 -18.35 -4.02
CA PRO A 125 15.60 -19.41 -4.96
C PRO A 125 14.08 -19.60 -5.06
N GLY A 126 13.64 -20.20 -6.16
CA GLY A 126 12.23 -20.55 -6.40
C GLY A 126 11.55 -19.68 -7.47
N PHE A 127 10.37 -20.11 -7.92
CA PHE A 127 9.58 -19.43 -8.96
C PHE A 127 8.95 -18.12 -8.45
N ASP A 128 8.90 -17.12 -9.31
CA ASP A 128 8.31 -15.80 -9.03
C ASP A 128 6.98 -15.60 -9.77
N GLY A 129 5.88 -15.65 -9.01
CA GLY A 129 4.54 -15.31 -9.48
C GLY A 129 4.00 -13.99 -8.91
N ARG A 130 4.88 -13.14 -8.37
CA ARG A 130 4.54 -12.00 -7.51
C ARG A 130 5.25 -10.73 -7.95
N CYS A 131 4.65 -9.58 -7.67
CA CYS A 131 5.33 -8.30 -7.72
C CYS A 131 6.04 -8.03 -6.39
N TYR A 132 7.34 -7.74 -6.43
CA TYR A 132 8.13 -7.43 -5.22
C TYR A 132 8.53 -5.96 -5.12
N TRP A 133 8.37 -5.19 -6.20
CA TRP A 133 9.24 -4.04 -6.47
C TRP A 133 8.50 -2.71 -6.57
N THR A 134 7.17 -2.67 -6.42
CA THR A 134 6.51 -1.37 -6.22
C THR A 134 6.69 -0.92 -4.77
N GLU A 135 6.62 0.38 -4.54
CA GLU A 135 6.92 1.00 -3.24
C GLU A 135 6.23 0.32 -2.04
N ASN A 136 4.92 0.07 -2.12
CA ASN A 136 4.19 -0.63 -1.05
C ASN A 136 4.67 -2.09 -0.83
N HIS A 137 5.03 -2.80 -1.90
CA HIS A 137 5.48 -4.20 -1.83
C HIS A 137 6.84 -4.29 -1.15
N GLU A 138 7.78 -3.40 -1.48
CA GLU A 138 9.11 -3.38 -0.87
C GLU A 138 9.02 -3.26 0.66
N GLY A 139 8.22 -2.30 1.14
CA GLY A 139 7.96 -2.13 2.57
C GLY A 139 7.29 -3.35 3.19
N ALA A 140 6.24 -3.87 2.54
CA ALA A 140 5.49 -5.01 3.04
C ALA A 140 6.38 -6.26 3.17
N PHE A 141 7.10 -6.66 2.11
CA PHE A 141 7.97 -7.84 2.10
C PHE A 141 9.04 -7.77 3.19
N HIS A 142 9.73 -6.65 3.33
CA HIS A 142 10.80 -6.56 4.33
C HIS A 142 10.27 -6.36 5.75
N SER A 143 9.07 -5.79 5.93
CA SER A 143 8.43 -5.79 7.25
C SER A 143 8.09 -7.21 7.72
N VAL A 144 7.54 -8.05 6.83
CA VAL A 144 7.21 -9.43 7.20
C VAL A 144 8.46 -10.29 7.38
N GLU A 145 9.50 -10.05 6.58
CA GLU A 145 10.81 -10.71 6.72
C GLU A 145 11.45 -10.41 8.07
N LEU A 146 11.54 -9.13 8.45
CA LEU A 146 12.11 -8.71 9.73
C LEU A 146 11.38 -9.37 10.89
N LEU A 147 10.05 -9.28 10.90
CA LEU A 147 9.23 -9.76 12.01
C LEU A 147 9.20 -11.30 12.10
N ALA A 148 9.24 -12.01 10.96
CA ALA A 148 9.41 -13.45 10.95
C ALA A 148 10.79 -13.86 11.48
N GLY A 149 11.86 -13.20 11.01
CA GLY A 149 13.23 -13.42 11.50
C GLY A 149 13.37 -13.20 13.01
N GLN A 150 12.69 -12.19 13.56
CA GLN A 150 12.65 -11.94 15.01
C GLN A 150 11.96 -13.05 15.82
N LEU A 151 10.88 -13.66 15.30
CA LEU A 151 10.20 -14.77 15.96
C LEU A 151 11.02 -16.07 15.91
N LEU A 152 11.83 -16.22 14.85
CA LEU A 152 12.46 -17.46 14.44
C LEU A 152 13.99 -17.30 14.31
N LYS A 153 14.61 -16.53 15.21
CA LYS A 153 16.00 -16.04 15.10
C LYS A 153 17.02 -17.12 14.75
N ASP A 154 16.93 -18.25 15.43
CA ASP A 154 17.89 -19.33 15.31
C ASP A 154 17.37 -20.48 14.42
N GLU A 155 16.15 -20.37 13.91
CA GLU A 155 15.52 -21.35 13.03
C GLU A 155 15.97 -21.15 11.58
N ILE A 156 16.08 -22.24 10.84
CA ILE A 156 16.40 -22.23 9.41
C ILE A 156 15.10 -22.10 8.58
N PHE A 157 15.06 -21.07 7.74
CA PHE A 157 14.00 -20.84 6.76
C PHE A 157 14.20 -21.78 5.58
N THR A 158 13.10 -22.38 5.10
CA THR A 158 13.20 -23.53 4.19
C THR A 158 13.54 -23.12 2.77
N ASN A 159 13.16 -21.91 2.36
CA ASN A 159 13.36 -21.42 0.99
C ASN A 159 14.84 -21.21 0.65
N ASN A 160 15.55 -20.42 1.45
CA ASN A 160 16.94 -20.00 1.16
C ASN A 160 18.00 -20.65 2.08
N ARG A 161 17.57 -21.45 3.07
CA ARG A 161 18.43 -22.13 4.08
C ARG A 161 19.19 -21.19 5.01
N GLN A 162 18.81 -19.92 5.07
CA GLN A 162 19.34 -18.95 6.03
C GLN A 162 18.57 -19.02 7.35
N ASN A 163 19.16 -18.49 8.42
CA ASN A 163 18.50 -18.42 9.72
C ASN A 163 17.74 -17.10 9.90
N GLY A 164 16.90 -17.01 10.94
CA GLY A 164 16.14 -15.80 11.23
C GLY A 164 17.00 -14.55 11.44
N ARG A 165 18.20 -14.66 12.03
CA ARG A 165 19.13 -13.51 12.17
C ARG A 165 19.61 -12.97 10.84
N TRP A 166 19.87 -13.84 9.86
CA TRP A 166 20.20 -13.40 8.51
C TRP A 166 19.04 -12.64 7.88
N HIS A 167 17.81 -13.15 8.00
CA HIS A 167 16.60 -12.48 7.51
C HIS A 167 16.37 -11.13 8.17
N MET A 168 16.62 -11.03 9.49
CA MET A 168 16.57 -9.75 10.20
C MET A 168 17.53 -8.73 9.56
N GLN A 169 18.80 -9.09 9.36
CA GLN A 169 19.77 -8.16 8.75
C GLN A 169 19.39 -7.81 7.31
N HIS A 170 19.02 -8.80 6.51
CA HIS A 170 18.64 -8.61 5.11
C HIS A 170 17.45 -7.65 4.95
N ALA A 171 16.46 -7.78 5.83
CA ALA A 171 15.30 -6.91 5.88
C ALA A 171 15.64 -5.50 6.39
N LEU A 172 16.49 -5.38 7.43
CA LEU A 172 16.90 -4.09 7.99
C LEU A 172 17.61 -3.22 6.95
N ASP A 173 18.58 -3.78 6.22
CA ASP A 173 19.33 -3.05 5.18
C ASP A 173 18.42 -2.42 4.11
N ARG A 174 17.28 -3.08 3.82
CA ARG A 174 16.32 -2.64 2.82
C ARG A 174 15.25 -1.73 3.40
N LEU A 175 14.75 -2.02 4.61
CA LEU A 175 13.82 -1.14 5.31
C LEU A 175 14.44 0.21 5.62
N GLU A 176 15.71 0.27 5.98
CA GLU A 176 16.40 1.54 6.23
C GLU A 176 16.43 2.43 4.99
N GLN A 177 16.80 1.84 3.84
CA GLN A 177 16.80 2.52 2.55
C GLN A 177 15.40 2.90 2.11
N TRP A 178 14.46 1.95 2.22
CA TRP A 178 13.04 2.21 2.03
C TRP A 178 12.70 3.46 2.84
N ILE A 179 12.69 3.41 4.17
CA ILE A 179 12.26 4.52 5.04
C ILE A 179 12.97 5.84 4.67
N ASP A 180 14.26 5.83 4.33
CA ASP A 180 15.00 7.03 3.92
C ASP A 180 14.41 7.69 2.67
N TRP A 181 14.08 6.92 1.63
CA TRP A 181 13.47 7.49 0.42
C TRP A 181 12.13 8.18 0.72
N ARG A 182 11.29 7.60 1.57
CA ARG A 182 10.01 8.25 1.96
C ARG A 182 10.22 9.54 2.75
N ILE A 183 11.21 9.56 3.65
CA ILE A 183 11.55 10.78 4.39
C ILE A 183 12.05 11.88 3.45
N ARG A 184 12.82 11.53 2.42
CA ARG A 184 13.44 12.50 1.51
C ARG A 184 12.51 12.96 0.39
N PHE A 185 11.67 12.07 -0.11
CA PHE A 185 10.96 12.24 -1.39
C PHE A 185 9.44 12.06 -1.28
N GLY A 186 8.93 11.64 -0.12
CA GLY A 186 7.54 11.23 0.02
C GLY A 186 7.28 9.87 -0.64
N TRP A 187 6.04 9.62 -1.00
CA TRP A 187 5.53 8.39 -1.59
C TRP A 187 5.53 8.48 -3.11
N SER A 188 6.19 7.54 -3.77
CA SER A 188 6.07 7.32 -5.21
C SER A 188 4.61 7.03 -5.54
N GLU A 189 3.94 6.20 -4.73
CA GLU A 189 2.52 5.91 -4.83
C GLU A 189 1.65 7.00 -4.20
N TRP A 190 1.83 8.24 -4.66
CA TRP A 190 1.31 9.45 -4.03
C TRP A 190 -0.18 9.35 -3.73
N LEU A 191 -0.54 9.63 -2.47
CA LEU A 191 -1.92 9.71 -1.98
C LEU A 191 -2.79 8.52 -2.43
N ALA A 192 -2.19 7.35 -2.69
CA ALA A 192 -2.90 6.23 -3.28
C ALA A 192 -3.74 5.53 -2.22
N HIS A 193 -5.03 5.81 -2.19
CA HIS A 193 -5.93 5.31 -1.15
C HIS A 193 -5.88 3.78 -0.95
N SER A 194 -5.73 3.02 -2.04
CA SER A 194 -5.70 1.57 -1.99
C SER A 194 -4.40 1.03 -1.38
N TYR A 195 -3.33 1.83 -1.43
CA TYR A 195 -1.99 1.45 -0.99
C TYR A 195 -1.62 2.08 0.36
N TYR A 196 -2.18 3.23 0.73
CA TYR A 196 -2.01 3.79 2.08
C TYR A 196 -2.52 2.83 3.16
N GLU A 197 -3.54 2.02 2.87
CA GLU A 197 -3.97 0.94 3.77
C GLU A 197 -2.92 -0.17 3.94
N VAL A 198 -2.14 -0.47 2.90
CA VAL A 198 -1.02 -1.41 2.96
C VAL A 198 0.16 -0.78 3.69
N ASP A 199 0.51 0.47 3.37
CA ASP A 199 1.60 1.20 4.01
C ASP A 199 1.35 1.39 5.50
N LEU A 200 0.13 1.73 5.90
CA LEU A 200 -0.27 1.82 7.31
C LEU A 200 -0.15 0.48 8.04
N MET A 201 -0.53 -0.64 7.40
CA MET A 201 -0.34 -1.97 7.98
C MET A 201 1.15 -2.28 8.19
N THR A 202 1.97 -2.05 7.15
CA THR A 202 3.42 -2.22 7.18
C THR A 202 4.05 -1.40 8.32
N LEU A 203 3.74 -0.11 8.37
CA LEU A 203 4.30 0.81 9.36
C LEU A 203 3.81 0.49 10.78
N CYS A 204 2.53 0.16 10.97
CA CYS A 204 2.00 -0.24 12.29
C CYS A 204 2.68 -1.51 12.82
N ASN A 205 2.93 -2.48 11.94
CA ASN A 205 3.62 -3.71 12.31
C ASN A 205 5.08 -3.44 12.72
N LEU A 206 5.80 -2.57 12.00
CA LEU A 206 7.14 -2.15 12.38
C LEU A 206 7.13 -1.34 13.68
N TYR A 207 6.20 -0.40 13.83
CA TYR A 207 6.06 0.44 15.01
C TYR A 207 5.81 -0.39 16.26
N ASP A 208 4.86 -1.32 16.23
CA ASP A 208 4.46 -2.12 17.38
C ASP A 208 5.49 -3.24 17.70
N PHE A 209 6.11 -3.86 16.69
CA PHE A 209 6.78 -5.15 16.86
C PHE A 209 8.28 -5.19 16.50
N ALA A 210 8.86 -4.16 15.88
CA ALA A 210 10.29 -4.16 15.62
C ALA A 210 11.09 -4.14 16.94
N GLU A 211 12.07 -5.03 17.05
CA GLU A 211 13.02 -5.04 18.16
C GLU A 211 13.97 -3.84 18.09
N ASP A 212 14.36 -3.46 16.87
CA ASP A 212 15.12 -2.25 16.61
C ASP A 212 14.26 -1.00 16.87
N LYS A 213 14.66 -0.23 17.90
CA LYS A 213 13.93 0.97 18.32
C LYS A 213 14.06 2.14 17.37
N THR A 214 15.10 2.18 16.54
CA THR A 214 15.24 3.16 15.47
C THR A 214 14.21 2.90 14.37
N VAL A 215 14.05 1.64 13.96
CA VAL A 215 13.03 1.24 12.97
C VAL A 215 11.63 1.54 13.49
N SER A 216 11.32 1.11 14.73
CA SER A 216 10.03 1.39 15.37
C SER A 216 9.74 2.89 15.44
N ALA A 217 10.69 3.71 15.88
CA ALA A 217 10.52 5.16 15.98
C ALA A 217 10.34 5.84 14.62
N ARG A 218 11.15 5.47 13.61
CA ARG A 218 11.02 6.01 12.25
C ARG A 218 9.72 5.60 11.59
N ALA A 219 9.23 4.37 11.84
CA ALA A 219 7.92 3.94 11.39
C ALA A 219 6.81 4.79 12.00
N GLY A 220 6.88 5.10 13.31
CA GLY A 220 5.94 6.02 13.97
C GLY A 220 5.89 7.41 13.32
N LEU A 221 7.05 7.99 12.99
CA LEU A 221 7.14 9.27 12.29
C LEU A 221 6.56 9.22 10.88
N LEU A 222 6.72 8.10 10.17
CA LEU A 222 6.10 7.92 8.85
C LEU A 222 4.57 7.74 8.95
N ILE A 223 4.06 7.10 10.01
CA ILE A 223 2.60 7.07 10.28
C ILE A 223 2.09 8.49 10.51
N ASP A 224 2.79 9.30 11.31
CA ASP A 224 2.45 10.72 11.49
C ASP A 224 2.40 11.46 10.15
N GLY A 225 3.42 11.29 9.30
CA GLY A 225 3.49 11.89 7.98
C GLY A 225 2.34 11.47 7.06
N LEU A 226 2.06 10.18 6.98
CA LEU A 226 0.98 9.64 6.15
C LEU A 226 -0.40 10.12 6.63
N LEU A 227 -0.66 10.10 7.94
CA LEU A 227 -1.90 10.64 8.51
C LEU A 227 -2.00 12.16 8.35
N PHE A 228 -0.87 12.89 8.37
CA PHE A 228 -0.85 14.31 8.05
C PHE A 228 -1.23 14.58 6.59
N GLU A 229 -0.72 13.81 5.64
CA GLU A 229 -1.14 13.91 4.24
C GLU A 229 -2.63 13.62 4.08
N MET A 230 -3.13 12.55 4.72
CA MET A 230 -4.56 12.25 4.75
C MET A 230 -5.37 13.41 5.34
N ALA A 231 -4.91 14.04 6.42
CA ALA A 231 -5.58 15.18 7.04
C ALA A 231 -5.66 16.39 6.11
N LEU A 232 -4.59 16.69 5.36
CA LEU A 232 -4.56 17.80 4.41
C LEU A 232 -5.61 17.63 3.31
N HIS A 233 -5.71 16.42 2.76
CA HIS A 233 -6.63 16.10 1.66
C HIS A 233 -7.97 15.50 2.10
N ASN A 234 -8.25 15.50 3.41
CA ASN A 234 -9.54 15.09 3.94
C ASN A 234 -10.62 16.12 3.61
N PHE A 235 -11.70 15.70 2.98
CA PHE A 235 -12.95 16.45 2.84
C PHE A 235 -14.11 15.65 3.41
N GLN A 236 -14.51 15.99 4.63
CA GLN A 236 -15.61 15.34 5.37
C GLN A 236 -15.48 13.81 5.43
N GLY A 237 -14.25 13.29 5.54
CA GLY A 237 -13.97 11.85 5.59
C GLY A 237 -13.68 11.19 4.23
N VAL A 238 -13.78 11.93 3.12
CA VAL A 238 -13.35 11.51 1.79
C VAL A 238 -11.89 11.91 1.56
N PHE A 239 -11.06 11.02 1.01
CA PHE A 239 -9.70 11.37 0.60
C PHE A 239 -9.77 12.11 -0.75
N ALA A 240 -10.02 13.41 -0.68
CA ALA A 240 -10.34 14.23 -1.83
C ALA A 240 -9.09 14.73 -2.56
N SER A 241 -8.31 13.79 -3.11
CA SER A 241 -7.05 14.07 -3.79
C SER A 241 -6.97 13.52 -5.21
N SER A 242 -5.97 13.96 -5.98
CA SER A 242 -5.40 13.11 -7.03
C SER A 242 -4.80 11.85 -6.40
N HIS A 243 -4.72 10.74 -7.14
CA HIS A 243 -4.14 9.49 -6.65
C HIS A 243 -3.17 8.92 -7.67
N GLY A 244 -1.98 8.54 -7.22
CA GLY A 244 -1.04 7.87 -8.09
C GLY A 244 -1.49 6.48 -8.52
N ARG A 245 -2.20 5.78 -7.63
CA ARG A 245 -2.85 4.51 -7.96
C ARG A 245 -4.25 4.47 -7.42
N THR A 246 -5.19 4.09 -8.28
CA THR A 246 -6.58 3.90 -7.93
C THR A 246 -7.23 2.75 -8.69
N TYR A 247 -8.49 2.47 -8.36
CA TYR A 247 -9.34 1.50 -9.02
C TYR A 247 -10.74 2.08 -9.20
N THR A 248 -11.44 1.63 -10.23
CA THR A 248 -12.80 2.04 -10.61
C THR A 248 -13.76 2.13 -9.43
N ARG A 249 -13.73 1.14 -8.53
CA ARG A 249 -14.56 1.10 -7.32
C ARG A 249 -14.38 2.32 -6.40
N SER A 250 -13.17 2.86 -6.31
CA SER A 250 -12.85 3.94 -5.39
C SER A 250 -13.17 5.33 -5.93
N ILE A 251 -13.20 5.53 -7.25
CA ILE A 251 -13.37 6.86 -7.86
C ILE A 251 -14.78 7.14 -8.38
N LYS A 252 -15.58 6.10 -8.65
CA LYS A 252 -17.01 6.24 -8.99
C LYS A 252 -17.84 6.82 -7.84
N GLY A 253 -17.30 6.78 -6.62
CA GLY A 253 -17.87 7.36 -5.42
C GLY A 253 -17.02 6.98 -4.21
N ALA A 254 -16.91 7.88 -3.24
CA ALA A 254 -15.98 7.70 -2.13
C ALA A 254 -16.39 6.56 -1.18
N ARG A 255 -17.67 6.12 -1.18
CA ARG A 255 -18.13 4.98 -0.36
C ARG A 255 -17.38 3.67 -0.65
N GLY A 256 -16.77 3.54 -1.82
CA GLY A 256 -16.02 2.36 -2.22
C GLY A 256 -14.56 2.35 -1.78
N GLU A 257 -14.04 3.48 -1.29
CA GLU A 257 -12.63 3.68 -0.99
C GLU A 257 -12.24 3.09 0.39
N GLY A 258 -11.02 2.56 0.48
CA GLY A 258 -10.52 1.85 1.68
C GLY A 258 -10.19 2.78 2.85
N THR A 259 -9.69 3.98 2.59
CA THR A 259 -9.18 4.92 3.60
C THR A 259 -10.28 5.59 4.43
N LEU A 260 -11.55 5.52 4.02
CA LEU A 260 -12.67 6.09 4.78
C LEU A 260 -12.77 5.48 6.17
N GLY A 261 -12.40 4.19 6.31
CA GLY A 261 -12.30 3.53 7.60
C GLY A 261 -11.24 4.17 8.49
N THR A 262 -10.06 4.45 7.93
CA THR A 262 -8.96 5.14 8.61
C THR A 262 -9.36 6.57 8.97
N MET A 263 -9.98 7.33 8.06
CA MET A 263 -10.48 8.69 8.34
C MET A 263 -11.49 8.68 9.50
N LYS A 264 -12.42 7.73 9.50
CA LYS A 264 -13.42 7.63 10.57
C LYS A 264 -12.77 7.25 11.89
N LEU A 265 -11.88 6.26 11.91
CA LEU A 265 -11.16 5.85 13.11
C LEU A 265 -10.35 7.01 13.71
N ILE A 266 -9.53 7.67 12.89
CA ILE A 266 -8.53 8.64 13.33
C ILE A 266 -9.13 10.04 13.51
N PHE A 267 -9.90 10.54 12.56
CA PHE A 267 -10.40 11.92 12.55
C PHE A 267 -11.86 12.06 12.98
N GLY A 268 -12.60 10.94 13.08
CA GLY A 268 -14.02 10.96 13.45
C GLY A 268 -14.97 11.39 12.33
N VAL A 269 -14.50 11.38 11.08
CA VAL A 269 -15.28 11.69 9.87
C VAL A 269 -15.11 10.57 8.84
N GLY A 270 -16.16 10.26 8.08
CA GLY A 270 -16.13 9.16 7.10
C GLY A 270 -17.09 8.03 7.46
N VAL A 271 -16.82 6.82 6.96
CA VAL A 271 -17.66 5.63 7.14
C VAL A 271 -16.78 4.38 7.14
N PHE A 272 -17.13 3.39 7.96
CA PHE A 272 -16.48 2.08 7.94
C PHE A 272 -17.01 1.26 6.75
N THR A 273 -16.10 0.85 5.87
CA THR A 273 -16.43 0.10 4.64
C THR A 273 -16.09 -1.40 4.73
N GLY A 274 -15.31 -1.78 5.76
CA GLY A 274 -14.90 -3.15 6.05
C GLY A 274 -13.64 -3.19 6.92
N ALA A 275 -13.12 -4.38 7.17
CA ALA A 275 -11.81 -4.57 7.81
C ALA A 275 -10.68 -4.36 6.81
N SER A 276 -10.31 -3.11 6.55
CA SER A 276 -9.11 -2.80 5.77
C SER A 276 -7.84 -3.03 6.59
N ASN A 277 -6.74 -3.37 5.92
CA ASN A 277 -5.49 -3.77 6.56
C ASN A 277 -4.91 -2.66 7.45
N GLY A 278 -4.90 -1.42 6.97
CA GLY A 278 -4.37 -0.26 7.67
C GLY A 278 -5.24 0.13 8.86
N THR A 279 -6.56 0.27 8.65
CA THR A 279 -7.50 0.62 9.73
C THR A 279 -7.48 -0.41 10.86
N VAL A 280 -7.48 -1.73 10.55
CA VAL A 280 -7.36 -2.79 11.57
C VAL A 280 -6.03 -2.73 12.29
N SER A 281 -4.95 -2.46 11.56
CA SER A 281 -3.63 -2.33 12.17
C SER A 281 -3.60 -1.15 13.15
N LEU A 282 -4.06 0.03 12.74
CA LEU A 282 -4.18 1.20 13.61
C LEU A 282 -5.07 0.95 14.83
N ALA A 283 -6.24 0.32 14.64
CA ALA A 283 -7.18 0.05 15.73
C ALA A 283 -6.61 -0.91 16.79
N THR A 284 -5.76 -1.85 16.38
CA THR A 284 -5.10 -2.80 17.27
C THR A 284 -3.70 -2.37 17.71
N SER A 285 -3.23 -1.21 17.26
CA SER A 285 -1.89 -0.69 17.56
C SER A 285 -1.86 0.09 18.89
N SER A 286 -0.66 0.22 19.43
CA SER A 286 -0.34 1.15 20.51
C SER A 286 -0.21 2.60 20.01
N TYR A 287 -0.10 2.82 18.69
CA TYR A 287 0.04 4.14 18.08
C TYR A 287 -1.16 5.06 18.39
N ARG A 288 -0.90 6.35 18.57
CA ARG A 288 -1.91 7.39 18.74
C ARG A 288 -1.57 8.60 17.88
N CYS A 289 -2.49 8.97 17.00
CA CYS A 289 -2.32 10.11 16.11
C CYS A 289 -2.22 11.41 16.92
N PRO A 290 -1.17 12.24 16.70
CA PRO A 290 -1.05 13.56 17.30
C PRO A 290 -2.32 14.41 17.15
N GLU A 291 -2.76 15.03 18.24
CA GLU A 291 -4.02 15.80 18.28
C GLU A 291 -4.03 16.94 17.22
N ILE A 292 -2.87 17.53 16.94
CA ILE A 292 -2.74 18.57 15.93
C ILE A 292 -3.11 18.08 14.52
N ILE A 293 -2.76 16.84 14.15
CA ILE A 293 -3.13 16.26 12.85
C ILE A 293 -4.65 16.08 12.77
N GLN A 294 -5.28 15.61 13.85
CA GLN A 294 -6.74 15.48 13.93
C GLN A 294 -7.45 16.85 13.84
N LYS A 295 -6.86 17.90 14.42
CA LYS A 295 -7.36 19.28 14.31
C LYS A 295 -7.27 19.79 12.87
N ILE A 296 -6.13 19.59 12.21
CA ILE A 296 -5.92 19.97 10.80
C ILE A 296 -6.90 19.24 9.87
N ALA A 297 -7.13 17.94 10.11
CA ALA A 297 -8.07 17.15 9.31
C ALA A 297 -9.49 17.72 9.33
N ASN A 298 -9.88 18.34 10.44
CA ASN A 298 -11.24 18.76 10.71
C ASN A 298 -11.42 20.28 10.70
N ASP A 299 -10.36 21.03 10.36
CA ASP A 299 -10.44 22.47 10.21
C ASP A 299 -10.95 22.84 8.81
N TYR A 300 -12.19 23.31 8.78
CA TYR A 300 -12.86 23.87 7.60
C TYR A 300 -13.17 25.37 7.80
N SER A 301 -12.57 26.02 8.81
CA SER A 301 -12.87 27.41 9.16
C SER A 301 -12.40 28.40 8.10
N VAL A 302 -11.36 28.04 7.34
CA VAL A 302 -10.79 28.83 6.25
C VAL A 302 -10.50 27.95 5.04
N PRO A 303 -10.63 28.49 3.81
CA PRO A 303 -10.09 27.83 2.64
C PRO A 303 -8.58 27.59 2.76
N LEU A 304 -8.14 26.40 2.38
CA LEU A 304 -6.73 25.99 2.37
C LEU A 304 -6.28 25.72 0.95
N ARG A 305 -5.12 26.27 0.58
CA ARG A 305 -4.37 25.87 -0.62
C ARG A 305 -3.13 25.12 -0.18
N ILE A 306 -3.00 23.89 -0.65
CA ILE A 306 -1.94 22.96 -0.29
C ILE A 306 -1.09 22.74 -1.53
N HIS A 307 0.21 22.98 -1.41
CA HIS A 307 1.20 22.58 -2.41
C HIS A 307 2.04 21.45 -1.83
N GLN A 308 2.06 20.32 -2.50
CA GLN A 308 2.78 19.14 -2.07
C GLN A 308 3.57 18.57 -3.24
N ARG A 309 4.77 18.06 -2.97
CA ARG A 309 5.54 17.27 -3.93
C ARG A 309 5.68 15.86 -3.40
N GLN A 310 5.61 14.88 -4.30
CA GLN A 310 5.79 13.47 -4.01
C GLN A 310 6.67 12.86 -5.11
N SER A 311 7.42 11.80 -4.76
CA SER A 311 8.36 11.14 -5.65
C SER A 311 9.49 12.04 -6.17
N ILE A 312 10.30 11.51 -7.09
CA ILE A 312 11.31 12.22 -7.86
C ILE A 312 11.24 11.83 -9.34
N ASP A 313 11.75 12.69 -10.21
CA ASP A 313 11.99 12.36 -11.61
C ASP A 313 13.35 11.65 -11.72
N ILE A 314 13.39 10.50 -12.41
CA ILE A 314 14.63 9.73 -12.57
C ILE A 314 15.70 10.57 -13.26
N LYS A 315 15.35 11.49 -14.16
CA LYS A 315 16.34 12.37 -14.81
C LYS A 315 17.12 13.23 -13.82
N ASP A 316 16.57 13.45 -12.63
CA ASP A 316 17.11 14.29 -11.57
C ASP A 316 17.76 13.48 -10.42
N ALA A 317 17.81 12.15 -10.52
CA ALA A 317 18.34 11.30 -9.44
C ALA A 317 19.79 11.65 -9.06
N TYR A 318 20.62 12.02 -10.05
CA TYR A 318 22.00 12.48 -9.84
C TYR A 318 22.11 13.68 -8.90
N LYS A 319 21.10 14.58 -8.87
CA LYS A 319 21.08 15.75 -7.97
C LYS A 319 20.98 15.34 -6.50
N TYR A 320 20.52 14.12 -6.24
CA TYR A 320 20.34 13.54 -4.92
C TYR A 320 21.42 12.52 -4.54
N GLY A 321 22.48 12.40 -5.36
CA GLY A 321 23.56 11.43 -5.16
C GLY A 321 23.17 9.99 -5.54
N LEU A 322 22.10 9.81 -6.30
CA LEU A 322 21.60 8.51 -6.71
C LEU A 322 22.24 8.12 -8.05
N SER A 323 22.93 6.98 -8.07
CA SER A 323 23.57 6.46 -9.27
C SER A 323 22.55 5.77 -10.17
N TYR A 324 22.74 5.88 -11.48
CA TYR A 324 21.94 5.17 -12.49
C TYR A 324 22.42 3.74 -12.75
N CYS A 325 23.62 3.40 -12.28
CA CYS A 325 24.29 2.14 -12.59
C CYS A 325 24.61 1.30 -11.34
N ASP A 326 24.35 1.83 -10.14
CA ASP A 326 24.53 1.12 -8.88
C ASP A 326 23.24 0.38 -8.53
N GLU A 327 23.31 -0.96 -8.46
CA GLU A 327 22.15 -1.80 -8.23
C GLU A 327 21.48 -1.57 -6.87
N SER A 328 22.18 -0.97 -5.90
CA SER A 328 21.59 -0.63 -4.60
C SER A 328 20.45 0.38 -4.72
N PHE A 329 20.44 1.23 -5.76
CA PHE A 329 19.35 2.18 -6.02
C PHE A 329 18.25 1.61 -6.93
N ALA A 330 18.37 0.37 -7.41
CA ALA A 330 17.39 -0.20 -8.34
C ALA A 330 15.97 -0.19 -7.74
N ASN A 331 15.83 -0.53 -6.47
CA ASN A 331 14.55 -0.57 -5.76
C ASN A 331 13.86 0.80 -5.70
N LEU A 332 14.60 1.89 -5.52
CA LEU A 332 14.00 3.23 -5.61
C LEU A 332 13.34 3.46 -6.99
N TYR A 333 14.05 3.15 -8.08
CA TYR A 333 13.51 3.34 -9.43
C TYR A 333 12.37 2.36 -9.75
N LEU A 334 12.42 1.15 -9.21
CA LEU A 334 11.31 0.20 -9.30
C LEU A 334 10.08 0.69 -8.52
N GLY A 335 10.28 1.32 -7.37
CA GLY A 335 9.23 1.97 -6.57
C GLY A 335 8.59 3.17 -7.28
N ILE A 336 9.38 3.93 -8.04
CA ILE A 336 8.92 4.98 -8.99
C ILE A 336 8.17 4.36 -10.17
N GLN A 337 8.35 3.06 -10.44
CA GLN A 337 7.65 2.29 -11.48
C GLN A 337 7.90 2.81 -12.91
N ASP A 338 9.02 3.51 -13.12
CA ASP A 338 9.50 3.88 -14.46
C ASP A 338 10.63 2.96 -14.88
N TYR A 339 10.25 1.77 -15.35
CA TYR A 339 11.20 0.72 -15.75
C TYR A 339 11.88 1.03 -17.07
N ALA A 340 11.28 1.92 -17.87
CA ALA A 340 11.70 2.24 -19.22
C ALA A 340 12.66 3.43 -19.29
N HIS A 341 12.86 4.18 -18.22
CA HIS A 341 13.61 5.43 -18.27
C HIS A 341 15.03 5.23 -18.87
N PRO A 342 15.44 6.01 -19.89
CA PRO A 342 16.69 5.77 -20.63
C PRO A 342 17.95 5.71 -19.77
N ALA A 343 17.97 6.43 -18.64
CA ALA A 343 19.12 6.44 -17.73
C ALA A 343 19.34 5.11 -17.01
N ILE A 344 18.29 4.32 -16.77
CA ILE A 344 18.33 3.12 -15.90
C ILE A 344 17.94 1.83 -16.61
N VAL A 345 17.42 1.89 -17.84
CA VAL A 345 16.91 0.73 -18.59
C VAL A 345 17.93 -0.42 -18.72
N ASP A 346 19.21 -0.10 -18.92
CA ASP A 346 20.27 -1.12 -19.02
C ASP A 346 20.59 -1.76 -17.66
N MET A 347 20.55 -0.98 -16.58
CA MET A 347 20.70 -1.53 -15.22
C MET A 347 19.54 -2.47 -14.89
N MET A 348 18.30 -2.08 -15.22
CA MET A 348 17.12 -2.90 -14.97
C MET A 348 17.16 -4.22 -15.73
N GLU A 349 17.50 -4.18 -17.01
CA GLU A 349 17.63 -5.41 -17.80
C GLU A 349 18.75 -6.32 -17.26
N LYS A 350 19.90 -5.74 -16.90
CA LYS A 350 21.00 -6.48 -16.29
C LYS A 350 20.54 -7.17 -15.01
N ASN A 351 19.76 -6.49 -14.17
CA ASN A 351 19.23 -7.04 -12.93
C ASN A 351 18.21 -8.15 -13.19
N THR A 352 17.29 -7.96 -14.14
CA THR A 352 16.35 -9.02 -14.56
C THR A 352 17.08 -10.28 -15.03
N LYS A 353 18.15 -10.14 -15.82
CA LYS A 353 18.98 -11.28 -16.27
C LYS A 353 19.77 -11.91 -15.11
N LYS A 354 20.38 -11.09 -14.24
CA LYS A 354 21.18 -11.53 -13.09
C LYS A 354 20.35 -12.38 -12.12
N TYR A 355 19.15 -11.90 -11.77
CA TYR A 355 18.28 -12.54 -10.77
C TYR A 355 17.23 -13.47 -11.37
N ARG A 356 17.13 -13.53 -12.70
CA ARG A 356 16.14 -14.36 -13.43
C ARG A 356 14.70 -14.06 -13.00
N VAL A 357 14.41 -12.79 -12.79
CA VAL A 357 13.10 -12.28 -12.39
C VAL A 357 12.69 -11.14 -13.31
N TRP A 358 11.42 -11.10 -13.67
CA TRP A 358 10.86 -9.96 -14.39
C TRP A 358 10.72 -8.78 -13.43
N LEU A 359 11.38 -7.65 -13.71
CA LEU A 359 11.36 -6.43 -12.88
C LEU A 359 10.59 -5.31 -13.58
N GLY A 360 9.43 -5.65 -14.12
CA GLY A 360 8.63 -4.72 -14.90
C GLY A 360 9.12 -4.54 -16.35
N GLY A 361 8.20 -4.17 -17.23
CA GLY A 361 8.50 -3.70 -18.57
C GLY A 361 9.02 -4.73 -19.59
N ASP A 362 9.26 -4.23 -20.81
CA ASP A 362 9.86 -4.95 -21.94
C ASP A 362 11.06 -4.14 -22.43
N TYR A 363 12.23 -4.41 -21.84
CA TYR A 363 13.44 -3.62 -22.03
C TYR A 363 13.97 -3.67 -23.48
N GLU A 364 13.73 -4.77 -24.19
CA GLU A 364 14.08 -4.88 -25.61
C GLU A 364 13.21 -3.92 -26.43
N LYS A 365 11.89 -3.97 -26.23
CA LYS A 365 10.95 -3.06 -26.89
C LYS A 365 11.24 -1.59 -26.58
N TYR A 366 11.54 -1.24 -25.32
CA TYR A 366 11.86 0.15 -24.96
C TYR A 366 13.09 0.66 -25.72
N ARG A 367 14.16 -0.13 -25.80
CA ARG A 367 15.35 0.26 -26.57
C ARG A 367 15.08 0.37 -28.05
N MET A 368 14.31 -0.56 -28.64
CA MET A 368 13.92 -0.44 -30.04
C MET A 368 13.22 0.91 -30.34
N VAL A 369 12.35 1.36 -29.43
CA VAL A 369 11.68 2.66 -29.57
C VAL A 369 12.68 3.82 -29.43
N TYR A 370 13.62 3.76 -28.49
CA TYR A 370 14.64 4.81 -28.34
C TYR A 370 15.61 4.86 -29.51
N ASP A 371 16.07 3.71 -30.01
CA ASP A 371 16.97 3.63 -31.16
C ASP A 371 16.32 4.23 -32.41
N GLN A 372 15.03 3.97 -32.62
CA GLN A 372 14.25 4.60 -33.69
C GLN A 372 14.19 6.12 -33.54
N GLN A 373 13.96 6.63 -32.33
CA GLN A 373 13.97 8.07 -32.07
C GLN A 373 15.35 8.68 -32.34
N VAL A 374 16.42 8.03 -31.90
CA VAL A 374 17.79 8.49 -32.15
C VAL A 374 18.12 8.46 -33.64
N GLN A 375 17.71 7.42 -34.37
CA GLN A 375 17.90 7.33 -35.81
C GLN A 375 17.15 8.44 -36.56
N GLN A 376 15.92 8.76 -36.15
CA GLN A 376 15.07 9.73 -36.83
C GLN A 376 15.39 11.18 -36.46
N TYR A 377 15.69 11.44 -35.18
CA TYR A 377 15.78 12.79 -34.60
C TYR A 377 17.18 13.14 -34.06
N GLY A 378 18.12 12.20 -34.07
CA GLY A 378 19.46 12.36 -33.50
C GLY A 378 19.51 12.32 -31.97
N LYS A 379 18.36 12.16 -31.30
CA LYS A 379 18.20 12.09 -29.85
C LYS A 379 16.87 11.45 -29.46
N ILE A 380 16.76 11.02 -28.21
CA ILE A 380 15.48 10.65 -27.60
C ILE A 380 14.67 11.93 -27.38
N ILE A 381 13.42 11.95 -27.82
CA ILE A 381 12.50 13.10 -27.70
C ILE A 381 11.25 12.77 -26.87
N THR A 382 10.96 11.49 -26.67
CA THR A 382 9.85 10.99 -25.85
C THR A 382 10.36 9.84 -24.97
N PRO A 383 11.01 10.16 -23.83
CA PRO A 383 11.53 9.16 -22.90
C PRO A 383 10.43 8.49 -22.05
N GLU A 384 9.24 9.07 -21.96
CA GLU A 384 8.17 8.60 -21.07
C GLU A 384 7.38 7.42 -21.66
N LEU A 385 8.00 6.24 -21.77
CA LEU A 385 7.36 5.06 -22.36
C LEU A 385 6.54 4.21 -21.36
N ASP A 386 6.83 4.29 -20.06
CA ASP A 386 6.18 3.42 -19.07
C ASP A 386 4.84 3.98 -18.59
N ALA A 387 3.76 3.20 -18.75
CA ALA A 387 2.43 3.57 -18.29
C ALA A 387 2.30 3.52 -16.76
N HIS A 388 3.16 2.76 -16.08
CA HIS A 388 3.12 2.62 -14.62
C HIS A 388 3.86 3.73 -13.90
N ALA A 389 4.67 4.52 -14.61
CA ALA A 389 5.60 5.45 -13.97
C ALA A 389 4.91 6.52 -13.11
N MET A 390 5.47 6.67 -11.91
CA MET A 390 5.04 7.49 -10.78
C MET A 390 6.15 8.46 -10.41
N THR A 391 6.59 9.21 -11.42
CA THR A 391 7.67 10.20 -11.32
C THR A 391 7.28 11.35 -10.37
N GLU A 392 8.20 12.31 -10.19
CA GLU A 392 7.91 13.54 -9.44
C GLU A 392 6.54 14.09 -9.80
N THR A 393 5.72 14.29 -8.77
CA THR A 393 4.36 14.80 -8.90
C THR A 393 4.20 16.01 -8.00
N ASN A 394 3.85 17.14 -8.62
CA ASN A 394 3.49 18.37 -7.91
C ASN A 394 1.96 18.40 -7.80
N ILE A 395 1.46 18.42 -6.57
CA ILE A 395 0.03 18.33 -6.27
C ILE A 395 -0.41 19.68 -5.71
N GLU A 396 -1.48 20.22 -6.29
CA GLU A 396 -2.20 21.35 -5.71
C GLU A 396 -3.59 20.90 -5.28
N THR A 397 -3.92 21.17 -4.02
CA THR A 397 -5.27 20.97 -3.49
C THR A 397 -5.82 22.29 -2.96
N TYR A 398 -7.02 22.65 -3.38
CA TYR A 398 -7.80 23.74 -2.82
C TYR A 398 -9.01 23.17 -2.08
N LYS A 399 -9.02 23.32 -0.75
CA LYS A 399 -10.03 22.77 0.15
C LYS A 399 -10.82 23.90 0.81
N THR A 400 -12.14 23.77 0.85
CA THR A 400 -13.07 24.69 1.52
C THR A 400 -14.03 23.90 2.42
N ALA A 401 -14.97 24.59 3.08
CA ALA A 401 -16.05 23.93 3.81
C ALA A 401 -17.05 23.21 2.90
N ASP A 402 -17.15 23.62 1.63
CA ASP A 402 -18.21 23.19 0.71
C ASP A 402 -17.71 22.23 -0.39
N TYR A 403 -16.42 22.28 -0.71
CA TYR A 403 -15.79 21.41 -1.71
C TYR A 403 -14.28 21.31 -1.54
N SER A 404 -13.69 20.28 -2.15
CA SER A 404 -12.25 20.14 -2.36
C SER A 404 -11.95 19.89 -3.84
N LEU A 405 -10.88 20.47 -4.35
CA LEU A 405 -10.35 20.24 -5.70
C LEU A 405 -8.87 19.90 -5.59
N SER A 406 -8.44 18.76 -6.12
CA SER A 406 -7.03 18.35 -6.13
C SER A 406 -6.61 17.92 -7.52
N CYS A 407 -5.37 18.25 -7.90
CA CYS A 407 -4.82 17.92 -9.21
C CYS A 407 -3.30 17.71 -9.12
N ALA A 408 -2.82 16.63 -9.73
CA ALA A 408 -1.42 16.41 -10.08
C ALA A 408 -1.07 17.31 -11.29
N GLN A 409 -0.34 18.38 -11.02
CA GLN A 409 0.01 19.43 -11.99
C GLN A 409 1.01 18.92 -13.02
N GLU A 410 0.70 19.14 -14.30
CA GLU A 410 1.56 18.79 -15.45
C GLU A 410 2.13 17.35 -15.39
N PHE A 411 1.38 16.42 -14.80
CA PHE A 411 1.84 15.04 -14.65
C PHE A 411 1.82 14.34 -16.01
N ARG A 412 3.00 14.29 -16.64
CA ARG A 412 3.32 13.51 -17.86
C ARG A 412 2.29 13.67 -19.00
N PRO A 413 2.02 14.91 -19.45
CA PRO A 413 1.00 15.17 -20.48
C PRO A 413 1.33 14.45 -21.79
N GLY A 414 0.37 13.69 -22.31
CA GLY A 414 0.52 12.94 -23.56
C GLY A 414 1.26 11.60 -23.43
N SER A 415 1.77 11.26 -22.25
CA SER A 415 2.39 9.96 -21.98
C SER A 415 1.33 8.87 -21.72
N PRO A 416 1.69 7.58 -21.88
CA PRO A 416 0.83 6.48 -21.45
C PRO A 416 0.52 6.54 -19.95
N GLY A 417 -0.70 6.16 -19.56
CA GLY A 417 -1.14 6.00 -18.18
C GLY A 417 -1.72 4.60 -17.92
N TYR A 418 -1.89 4.25 -16.65
CA TYR A 418 -2.33 2.92 -16.23
C TYR A 418 -3.40 2.95 -15.12
N GLN A 419 -3.10 3.59 -13.99
CA GLN A 419 -3.96 3.62 -12.80
C GLN A 419 -4.03 5.01 -12.14
N GLN A 420 -3.39 6.00 -12.74
CA GLN A 420 -3.24 7.33 -12.17
C GLN A 420 -4.57 8.10 -12.28
N HIS A 421 -4.98 8.73 -11.19
CA HIS A 421 -6.13 9.61 -11.09
C HIS A 421 -5.65 11.05 -10.95
N ILE A 422 -5.60 11.76 -12.07
CA ILE A 422 -4.86 13.02 -12.16
C ILE A 422 -5.54 14.16 -11.41
N TRP A 423 -6.88 14.22 -11.38
CA TRP A 423 -7.59 15.26 -10.67
C TRP A 423 -8.97 14.81 -10.20
N GLN A 424 -9.45 15.45 -9.13
CA GLN A 424 -10.78 15.23 -8.58
C GLN A 424 -11.33 16.52 -7.98
N ALA A 425 -12.59 16.85 -8.27
CA ALA A 425 -13.40 17.71 -7.42
C ALA A 425 -14.35 16.84 -6.57
N THR A 426 -14.40 17.14 -5.28
CA THR A 426 -15.23 16.42 -4.30
C THR A 426 -16.22 17.39 -3.67
N LEU A 427 -17.51 17.11 -3.84
CA LEU A 427 -18.63 17.89 -3.31
C LEU A 427 -19.36 17.15 -2.17
N GLY A 428 -18.95 15.90 -1.91
CA GLY A 428 -19.49 15.03 -0.86
C GLY A 428 -19.12 13.57 -1.11
N ILE A 429 -19.51 12.68 -0.20
CA ILE A 429 -19.19 11.24 -0.28
C ILE A 429 -19.72 10.55 -1.55
N ASP A 430 -20.85 11.03 -2.08
CA ASP A 430 -21.53 10.47 -3.25
C ASP A 430 -21.41 11.38 -4.49
N ALA A 431 -20.59 12.44 -4.43
CA ALA A 431 -20.46 13.44 -5.49
C ALA A 431 -18.99 13.76 -5.77
N THR A 432 -18.38 12.94 -6.63
CA THR A 432 -17.04 13.14 -7.18
C THR A 432 -17.12 13.50 -8.65
N VAL A 433 -16.27 14.44 -9.10
CA VAL A 433 -16.15 14.85 -10.50
C VAL A 433 -14.70 14.70 -10.91
N PHE A 434 -14.48 14.00 -12.02
CA PHE A 434 -13.18 13.80 -12.61
C PHE A 434 -13.35 13.54 -14.11
N THR A 435 -12.25 13.58 -14.84
CA THR A 435 -12.19 13.08 -16.22
C THR A 435 -11.06 12.07 -16.33
N ASN A 436 -11.24 11.06 -17.17
CA ASN A 436 -10.19 10.10 -17.49
C ASN A 436 -10.15 9.83 -19.00
N HIS A 437 -9.01 9.37 -19.50
CA HIS A 437 -8.91 8.81 -20.85
C HIS A 437 -9.28 7.32 -20.79
N PRO A 438 -10.43 6.88 -21.32
CA PRO A 438 -10.83 5.49 -21.23
C PRO A 438 -9.86 4.61 -22.05
N GLY A 439 -9.17 3.69 -21.39
CA GLY A 439 -8.27 2.72 -22.03
C GLY A 439 -8.97 1.47 -22.54
N SER A 440 -10.14 1.17 -21.99
CA SER A 440 -11.00 0.06 -22.38
C SER A 440 -12.47 0.39 -22.10
N MET A 441 -13.38 -0.49 -22.52
CA MET A 441 -14.82 -0.36 -22.27
C MET A 441 -15.32 -1.13 -21.04
N ASP A 442 -14.42 -1.85 -20.36
CA ASP A 442 -14.76 -2.66 -19.18
C ASP A 442 -14.34 -1.96 -17.86
N GLU A 443 -14.47 -2.62 -16.70
CA GLU A 443 -14.04 -2.07 -15.39
C GLU A 443 -12.84 -2.81 -14.78
N SER A 444 -12.29 -3.81 -15.49
CA SER A 444 -11.26 -4.75 -15.02
C SER A 444 -9.86 -4.51 -15.63
N SER A 445 -9.78 -4.10 -16.89
CA SER A 445 -8.55 -3.72 -17.59
C SER A 445 -7.91 -2.48 -16.96
N ARG A 446 -6.68 -2.12 -17.30
CA ARG A 446 -6.06 -0.89 -16.81
C ARG A 446 -5.18 -0.29 -17.92
N PRO A 447 -5.35 0.99 -18.31
CA PRO A 447 -6.49 1.84 -17.95
C PRO A 447 -7.81 1.27 -18.48
N ASN A 448 -8.91 1.53 -17.81
CA ASN A 448 -10.26 1.10 -18.18
C ASN A 448 -11.19 2.28 -18.45
N TYR A 449 -12.50 2.04 -18.50
CA TYR A 449 -13.49 3.07 -18.75
C TYR A 449 -13.48 4.19 -17.70
N TRP A 450 -13.23 3.82 -16.43
CA TRP A 450 -13.26 4.76 -15.30
C TRP A 450 -11.88 5.09 -14.75
N ALA A 451 -10.96 4.12 -14.66
CA ALA A 451 -9.67 4.26 -13.97
C ALA A 451 -8.48 3.93 -14.87
#